data_AF-A0A933RIC4-F1
#
_entry.id   AF-A0A933RIC4-F1
#
_cell.length_a   1.000
_cell.length_b   1.000
_cell.length_c   1.000
_cell.angle_alpha   90.00
_cell.angle_beta   90.00
_cell.angle_gamma   90.00
#
_symmetry.space_group_name_H-M   'P 1'
#
loop_
_entity.id
_entity.type
_entity.pdbx_description
1 polymer ?
#
loop_
_entity_poly.entity_id
_entity_poly.type
_entity_poly.pdbx_seq_one_letter_code
_entity_poly.pdbx_strand_id
1 'polypeptide(L)' 'LELSAQGAIAQVSTNVEDHRAVPLGRLVAAVARHAPVARCELVGLAPAAAFDGFPEGLEVVGRRTVEEALTG' A
#
# COMPACT_ATOMS: atom_id res chain seq x y z
N LEU A 1 -16.16 6.45 6.83
CA LEU A 1 -15.31 6.94 5.72
C LEU A 1 -16.07 6.66 4.43
N GLU A 2 -16.56 7.69 3.75
CA GLU A 2 -17.05 7.55 2.38
C GLU A 2 -15.86 7.76 1.45
N LEU A 3 -15.57 6.77 0.60
CA LEU A 3 -14.56 6.91 -0.45
C LEU A 3 -15.27 7.50 -1.68
N SER A 4 -15.22 8.82 -1.81
CA SER A 4 -15.66 9.48 -3.04
C SER A 4 -14.76 9.03 -4.18
N ALA A 5 -15.34 8.42 -5.22
CA ALA A 5 -14.57 8.01 -6.38
C ALA A 5 -13.93 9.24 -7.04
N GLN A 6 -12.60 9.29 -7.11
CA GLN A 6 -11.91 10.27 -7.95
C GLN A 6 -11.86 9.75 -9.38
N GLY A 7 -12.90 10.05 -10.17
CA GLY A 7 -13.04 9.59 -11.55
C GLY A 7 -13.44 8.10 -11.64
N ALA A 8 -12.92 7.39 -12.65
CA ALA A 8 -13.20 5.97 -12.89
C ALA A 8 -12.36 5.01 -12.02
N ILE A 9 -11.74 5.50 -10.94
CA ILE A 9 -10.88 4.72 -10.05
C ILE A 9 -11.64 4.39 -8.77
N ALA A 10 -11.81 3.09 -8.52
CA ALA A 10 -12.26 2.58 -7.23
C ALA A 10 -11.05 2.31 -6.32
N GLN A 11 -11.23 2.47 -5.01
CA GLN A 11 -10.21 2.20 -4.00
C GLN A 11 -10.64 1.06 -3.09
N VAL A 12 -9.73 0.09 -2.91
CA VAL A 12 -9.85 -0.97 -1.91
C VAL A 12 -9.08 -0.51 -0.68
N SER A 13 -9.79 0.03 0.32
CA SER A 13 -9.17 0.43 1.59
C SER A 13 -9.05 -0.77 2.52
N THR A 14 -7.85 -0.97 3.10
CA THR A 14 -7.55 -2.11 3.97
C THR A 14 -6.60 -1.71 5.08
N ASN A 15 -6.79 -2.30 6.26
CA ASN A 15 -5.77 -2.31 7.31
C ASN A 15 -4.95 -3.60 7.20
N VAL A 16 -3.64 -3.50 7.40
CA VAL A 16 -2.73 -4.65 7.49
C VAL A 16 -2.25 -4.75 8.92
N GLU A 17 -2.86 -5.65 9.69
CA GLU A 17 -2.60 -5.80 11.13
C GLU A 17 -1.23 -6.46 11.43
N ASP A 18 -0.77 -7.37 10.55
CA ASP A 18 0.57 -7.97 10.65
C ASP A 18 1.18 -8.13 9.25
N HIS A 19 2.10 -7.22 8.92
CA HIS A 19 2.81 -7.22 7.63
C HIS A 19 3.74 -8.42 7.43
N ARG A 20 4.07 -9.16 8.49
CA ARG A 20 4.92 -10.37 8.41
C ARG A 20 4.09 -11.59 7.99
N ALA A 21 2.83 -11.64 8.42
CA ALA A 21 1.88 -12.67 8.00
C ALA A 21 1.32 -12.37 6.59
N VAL A 22 1.05 -11.09 6.31
CA VAL A 22 0.56 -10.61 5.02
C VAL A 22 1.43 -9.44 4.53
N PRO A 23 2.51 -9.72 3.78
CA PRO A 23 3.33 -8.67 3.17
C PRO A 23 2.51 -7.80 2.21
N LEU A 24 2.86 -6.51 2.10
CA LEU A 24 2.10 -5.56 1.29
C LEU A 24 2.09 -5.96 -0.21
N GLY A 25 3.18 -6.56 -0.70
CA GLY A 25 3.23 -7.10 -2.07
C GLY A 25 2.19 -8.20 -2.32
N ARG A 26 1.89 -9.04 -1.31
CA ARG A 26 0.86 -10.08 -1.40
C ARG A 26 -0.54 -9.48 -1.44
N LEU A 27 -0.78 -8.42 -0.68
CA LEU A 27 -2.04 -7.68 -0.71
C LEU A 27 -2.26 -7.07 -2.11
N VAL A 28 -1.26 -6.39 -2.67
CA VAL A 28 -1.34 -5.82 -4.03
C VAL A 28 -1.60 -6.91 -5.07
N ALA A 29 -0.87 -8.02 -5.02
CA ALA A 29 -1.09 -9.15 -5.91
C ALA A 29 -2.51 -9.73 -5.78
N ALA A 30 -3.06 -9.77 -4.56
CA ALA A 30 -4.42 -10.25 -4.35
C ALA A 30 -5.45 -9.36 -5.02
N VAL A 31 -5.32 -8.03 -4.91
CA VAL A 31 -6.19 -7.05 -5.60
C VAL A 31 -6.00 -7.12 -7.12
N ALA A 32 -4.75 -7.24 -7.59
CA ALA A 32 -4.41 -7.30 -9.01
C ALA A 32 -5.04 -8.49 -9.77
N ARG A 33 -5.42 -9.57 -9.07
CA ARG A 33 -6.19 -10.67 -9.66
C ARG A 33 -7.60 -10.29 -10.07
N HIS A 34 -8.14 -9.18 -9.55
CA HIS A 34 -9.51 -8.75 -9.80
C HIS A 34 -9.58 -7.50 -10.69
N ALA A 35 -8.62 -6.59 -10.57
CA ALA A 35 -8.57 -5.37 -11.39
C ALA A 35 -7.12 -4.85 -11.49
N PRO A 36 -6.76 -4.10 -12.56
CA PRO A 36 -5.47 -3.43 -12.63
C PRO A 36 -5.25 -2.47 -11.47
N VAL A 37 -4.07 -2.48 -10.87
CA VAL A 37 -3.70 -1.57 -9.77
C VAL A 37 -2.93 -0.40 -10.36
N ALA A 38 -3.51 0.80 -10.30
CA ALA A 38 -2.88 2.01 -10.85
C ALA A 38 -1.82 2.61 -9.92
N ARG A 39 -2.09 2.62 -8.60
CA ARG A 39 -1.21 3.12 -7.54
C ARG A 39 -1.67 2.59 -6.18
N CYS A 40 -0.84 2.78 -5.16
CA CYS A 40 -1.22 2.60 -3.76
C CYS A 40 -1.10 3.93 -2.98
N GLU A 41 -1.75 3.97 -1.83
CA GLU A 41 -1.64 5.05 -0.85
C GLU A 41 -1.38 4.43 0.52
N LEU A 42 -0.36 4.92 1.22
CA LEU A 42 -0.09 4.57 2.61
C LEU A 42 -0.63 5.68 3.51
N VAL A 43 -1.54 5.31 4.42
CA VAL A 43 -2.04 6.22 5.46
C VAL A 43 -1.28 5.93 6.75
N GLY A 44 -0.52 6.91 7.23
CA GLY A 44 0.39 6.75 8.37
C GLY A 44 1.80 6.37 7.94
N LEU A 45 2.53 5.64 8.79
CA LEU A 45 3.87 5.13 8.50
C LEU A 45 3.87 3.61 8.64
N ALA A 46 4.60 2.93 7.76
CA ALA A 46 4.86 1.49 7.84
C ALA A 46 6.36 1.24 8.03
N PRO A 47 6.75 0.13 8.68
CA PRO A 47 8.15 -0.29 8.69
C PRO A 47 8.66 -0.55 7.27
N ALA A 48 9.94 -0.30 7.01
CA ALA A 48 10.56 -0.58 5.72
C ALA A 48 10.37 -2.05 5.28
N ALA A 49 10.48 -2.98 6.22
CA ALA A 49 10.28 -4.42 5.99
C ALA A 49 8.84 -4.78 5.52
N ALA A 50 7.84 -3.90 5.69
CA ALA A 50 6.51 -4.14 5.15
C ALA A 50 6.48 -4.08 3.61
N PHE A 51 7.45 -3.38 3.01
CA PHE A 51 7.62 -3.26 1.56
C PHE A 51 8.51 -4.35 0.95
N ASP A 52 8.96 -5.34 1.73
CA ASP A 52 9.75 -6.45 1.20
C ASP A 52 8.94 -7.23 0.14
N GLY A 53 9.49 -7.33 -1.06
CA GLY A 53 8.81 -7.95 -2.21
C GLY A 53 7.63 -7.14 -2.76
N PHE A 54 7.50 -5.86 -2.41
CA PHE A 54 6.50 -4.97 -3.00
C PHE A 54 6.81 -4.74 -4.50
N PRO A 55 5.80 -4.67 -5.39
CA PRO A 55 6.03 -4.51 -6.82
C PRO A 55 6.89 -3.29 -7.16
N GLU A 56 7.94 -3.51 -7.96
CA GLU A 56 8.78 -2.44 -8.48
C GLU A 56 7.97 -1.55 -9.44
N GLY A 57 8.23 -0.25 -9.39
CA GLY A 57 7.58 0.74 -10.27
C GLY A 57 6.13 1.09 -9.93
N LEU A 58 5.50 0.41 -8.97
CA LEU A 58 4.17 0.81 -8.49
C LEU A 58 4.29 2.03 -7.57
N GLU A 59 3.67 3.14 -7.97
CA GLU A 59 3.65 4.36 -7.16
C GLU A 59 2.94 4.13 -5.83
N VAL A 60 3.53 4.65 -4.76
CA VAL A 60 2.94 4.65 -3.42
C VAL A 60 2.91 6.08 -2.90
N VAL A 61 1.74 6.69 -2.86
CA VAL A 61 1.54 8.00 -2.23
C VAL A 61 1.74 7.85 -0.72
N GLY A 62 2.53 8.73 -0.11
CA GLY A 62 2.82 8.66 1.33
C GLY A 62 3.80 7.56 1.73
N ARG A 63 4.65 7.05 0.82
CA ARG A 63 5.56 5.91 1.04
C ARG A 63 6.50 5.98 2.25
N ARG A 64 6.77 7.17 2.81
CA ARG A 64 7.77 7.37 3.87
C ARG A 64 7.60 6.31 4.98
N THR A 65 8.68 5.62 5.29
CA THR A 65 8.73 4.55 6.28
C THR A 65 8.96 5.10 7.68
N VAL A 66 8.73 4.28 8.72
CA VAL A 66 9.04 4.63 10.11
C VAL A 66 10.53 4.92 10.26
N GLU A 67 11.39 4.11 9.65
CA GLU A 67 12.84 4.25 9.72
C GLU A 67 13.29 5.58 9.09
N GLU A 68 12.80 5.92 7.89
CA GLU A 68 13.07 7.21 7.24
C GLU A 68 12.48 8.41 8.01
N ALA A 69 11.43 8.19 8.80
CA ALA A 69 10.86 9.21 9.67
C ALA A 69 11.75 9.48 10.89
N LEU A 70 12.44 8.46 11.41
CA LEU A 70 13.25 8.54 12.62
C LEU A 70 14.71 8.94 12.36
N THR A 71 15.23 8.74 11.14
CA THR A 71 16.60 9.11 10.76
C THR A 71 16.71 10.51 10.13
N GLY A 72 15.60 11.24 10.03
CA GLY A 72 15.51 12.56 9.41
C GLY A 72 15.52 13.71 10.41
#